data_AF-A0AAV7HSK4-F1
#
_entry.id   AF-A0AAV7HSK4-F1
#
_cell.length_a   1.000
_cell.length_b   1.000
_cell.length_c   1.000
_cell.angle_alpha   90.00
_cell.angle_beta   90.00
_cell.angle_gamma   90.00
#
_symmetry.space_group_name_H-M   'P 1'
#
loop_
_entity.id
_entity.type
_entity.pdbx_description
1 polymer ?
#
loop_
_entity_poly.entity_id
_entity_poly.type
_entity_poly.pdbx_seq_one_letter_code
_entity_poly.pdbx_strand_id
1 'polypeptide(L)'
;MINENTEYDDNLQFILRTLQKEEHDLYKEFAENVKEEKLLFSDLSNLLPTLRTNPEMILRNWEYSLKTCMESPKSLVMHEFIKSSRWYQDLPIKFTEECLKIIEEKRDAQALIVLALLLEGSAFEQVIPPFIPSSATIDIDPEDAKINYQMVHSASSAFNLVNPAVSLDCLLKFCVGDYIHSIINCLVNISRRTSVAKVIPFALKLMDRPVSIKKHGIRLFFFSTIFDAFKSNPNKGTWEMLKECMDGVKPGDREIYVIMLKFKDFVPNEYVADYVEKLFSVYRELSNIEAENFLFDWDYITNLLEMPNNISALFSEEQHKKIIDNYVLDLPLSMRALYRGNYYLINSYIVPARNKLEERLNHFRDIFTEIMKDINVPQPNCPTFYPANFFIHNLACNIFYYSPCDSWQERLVGILLESFSSLLKPHDDPEAFLYLTLFTLTKGEFSPQSLTCIINETLPEWIAIFSIEFISVIAEHLYNFLKAVYFNCHGPSLFYCLDVVEALLAFNADEASIFAANFLRLNAGLPNEEFSKMVNVLKNHRHPTVTSIAHVLMHRY
;
A
#
# COMPACT_ATOMS: atom_id res chain seq x y z
N MET A 1 18.90 -44.67 12.02
CA MET A 1 19.04 -43.85 13.24
C MET A 1 17.68 -43.82 13.90
N ILE A 2 17.56 -44.26 15.15
CA ILE A 2 16.35 -44.08 15.95
C ILE A 2 16.22 -42.56 16.15
N ASN A 3 15.06 -42.00 15.83
CA ASN A 3 14.79 -40.56 15.90
C ASN A 3 14.94 -40.13 17.38
N GLU A 4 16.01 -39.41 17.72
CA GLU A 4 16.20 -38.86 19.07
C GLU A 4 15.02 -37.96 19.49
N ASN A 5 14.30 -37.37 18.52
CA ASN A 5 13.07 -36.62 18.75
C ASN A 5 11.86 -37.49 19.15
N THR A 6 11.73 -38.73 18.63
CA THR A 6 10.68 -39.65 19.11
C THR A 6 11.01 -40.16 20.51
N GLU A 7 12.30 -40.38 20.80
CA GLU A 7 12.73 -40.80 22.13
C GLU A 7 12.52 -39.68 23.17
N TYR A 8 12.73 -38.41 22.80
CA TYR A 8 12.41 -37.27 23.65
C TYR A 8 10.90 -37.11 23.90
N ASP A 9 10.06 -37.19 22.86
CA ASP A 9 8.60 -37.10 23.02
C ASP A 9 8.05 -38.28 23.83
N ASP A 10 8.58 -39.50 23.64
CA ASP A 10 8.18 -40.69 24.41
C ASP A 10 8.61 -40.59 25.88
N ASN A 11 9.82 -40.09 26.16
CA ASN A 11 10.31 -39.84 27.50
C ASN A 11 9.54 -38.70 28.20
N LEU A 12 9.22 -37.63 27.47
CA LEU A 12 8.41 -36.53 27.99
C LEU A 12 6.99 -37.01 28.32
N GLN A 13 6.38 -37.84 27.47
CA GLN A 13 5.08 -38.46 27.73
C GLN A 13 5.13 -39.41 28.94
N PHE A 14 6.23 -40.15 29.11
CA PHE A 14 6.43 -41.01 30.28
C PHE A 14 6.58 -40.19 31.58
N ILE A 15 7.36 -39.10 31.55
CA ILE A 15 7.54 -38.18 32.68
C ILE A 15 6.22 -37.49 33.01
N LEU A 16 5.49 -36.98 32.01
CA LEU A 16 4.18 -36.37 32.20
C LEU A 16 3.18 -37.36 32.80
N ARG A 17 3.16 -38.63 32.35
CA ARG A 17 2.30 -39.68 32.93
C ARG A 17 2.72 -40.05 34.36
N THR A 18 4.01 -40.00 34.67
CA THR A 18 4.52 -40.29 36.03
C THR A 18 4.20 -39.15 36.98
N LEU A 19 4.47 -37.90 36.59
CA LEU A 19 4.11 -36.71 37.35
C LEU A 19 2.59 -36.61 37.55
N GLN A 20 1.80 -36.92 36.53
CA GLN A 20 0.33 -36.93 36.65
C GLN A 20 -0.18 -37.93 37.70
N LYS A 21 0.54 -39.03 37.91
CA LYS A 21 0.17 -40.08 38.89
C LYS A 21 0.68 -39.81 40.30
N GLU A 22 1.92 -39.34 40.42
CA GLU A 22 2.63 -39.29 41.69
C GLU A 22 2.70 -37.86 42.28
N GLU A 23 2.72 -36.82 41.45
CA GLU A 23 3.03 -35.42 41.84
C GLU A 23 2.13 -34.44 41.03
N HIS A 24 0.82 -34.46 41.27
CA HIS A 24 -0.18 -33.78 40.42
C HIS A 24 -0.01 -32.25 40.35
N ASP A 25 0.47 -31.59 41.41
CA ASP A 25 0.70 -30.14 41.41
C ASP A 25 1.89 -29.78 40.53
N LEU A 26 2.97 -30.56 40.61
CA LEU A 26 4.14 -30.44 39.73
C LEU A 26 3.78 -30.74 38.27
N TYR A 27 2.87 -31.70 38.04
CA TYR A 27 2.34 -31.98 36.70
C TYR A 27 1.60 -30.79 36.10
N LYS A 28 0.76 -30.08 36.88
CA LYS A 28 0.03 -28.90 36.37
C LYS A 28 1.01 -27.79 35.96
N GLU A 29 1.95 -27.45 36.84
CA GLU A 29 2.95 -26.42 36.57
C GLU A 29 3.84 -26.80 35.37
N PHE A 30 4.31 -28.05 35.31
CA PHE A 30 5.15 -28.53 34.22
C PHE A 30 4.38 -28.64 32.89
N ALA A 31 3.13 -29.11 32.91
CA ALA A 31 2.31 -29.20 31.71
C ALA A 31 1.86 -27.84 31.18
N GLU A 32 1.66 -26.84 32.06
CA GLU A 32 1.40 -25.45 31.69
C GLU A 32 2.63 -24.83 31.02
N ASN A 33 3.82 -24.98 31.62
CA ASN A 33 5.08 -24.50 31.03
C ASN A 33 5.39 -25.15 29.66
N VAL A 34 5.21 -26.48 29.53
CA VAL A 34 5.41 -27.19 28.25
C VAL A 34 4.38 -26.79 27.18
N LYS A 35 3.13 -26.53 27.59
CA LYS A 35 2.10 -26.02 26.67
C LYS A 35 2.42 -24.61 26.23
N GLU A 36 2.84 -23.74 27.14
CA GLU A 36 3.25 -22.37 26.84
C GLU A 36 4.44 -22.34 25.87
N GLU A 37 5.46 -23.16 26.09
CA GLU A 37 6.58 -23.29 25.15
C GLU A 37 6.11 -23.79 23.77
N LYS A 38 5.33 -24.88 23.69
CA LYS A 38 4.81 -25.38 22.41
C LYS A 38 3.91 -24.36 21.70
N LEU A 39 3.07 -23.63 22.43
CA LEU A 39 2.23 -22.54 21.89
C LEU A 39 3.09 -21.39 21.36
N LEU A 40 4.14 -21.00 22.11
CA LEU A 40 5.06 -19.93 21.73
C LEU A 40 5.73 -20.23 20.39
N PHE A 41 6.21 -21.45 20.18
CA PHE A 41 6.90 -21.81 18.94
C PHE A 41 5.98 -22.21 17.79
N SER A 42 4.70 -22.50 18.05
CA SER A 42 3.70 -22.85 17.03
C SER A 42 3.21 -21.66 16.21
N ASP A 43 3.33 -20.45 16.75
CA ASP A 43 2.98 -19.21 16.06
C ASP A 43 4.24 -18.44 15.66
N LEU A 44 4.43 -18.32 14.36
CA LEU A 44 5.53 -17.61 13.73
C LEU A 44 5.61 -16.13 14.18
N SER A 45 4.48 -15.53 14.58
CA SER A 45 4.40 -14.16 15.11
C SER A 45 5.18 -13.96 16.42
N ASN A 46 5.38 -15.04 17.18
CA ASN A 46 6.08 -15.02 18.46
C ASN A 46 7.59 -15.27 18.34
N LEU A 47 8.05 -15.86 17.23
CA LEU A 47 9.46 -16.25 17.05
C LEU A 47 10.40 -15.04 16.98
N LEU A 48 10.03 -14.00 16.22
CA LEU A 48 10.88 -12.83 16.03
C LEU A 48 11.03 -11.98 17.32
N PRO A 49 9.95 -11.65 18.06
CA PRO A 49 10.08 -11.03 19.39
C PRO A 49 10.94 -11.86 20.33
N THR A 50 10.73 -13.17 20.38
CA THR A 50 11.48 -14.07 21.28
C THR A 50 12.96 -14.14 20.91
N LEU A 51 13.32 -14.16 19.62
CA LEU A 51 14.72 -14.10 19.19
C LEU A 51 15.42 -12.82 19.69
N ARG A 52 14.70 -11.69 19.72
CA ARG A 52 15.25 -10.40 20.16
C ARG A 52 15.39 -10.31 21.69
N THR A 53 14.47 -10.91 22.45
CA THR A 53 14.43 -10.79 23.91
C THR A 53 15.14 -11.94 24.62
N ASN A 54 15.05 -13.16 24.09
CA ASN A 54 15.59 -14.39 24.68
C ASN A 54 16.08 -15.39 23.60
N PRO A 55 17.21 -15.10 22.94
CA PRO A 55 17.72 -15.95 21.86
C PRO A 55 18.14 -17.36 22.29
N GLU A 56 18.56 -17.52 23.56
CA GLU A 56 18.90 -18.83 24.13
C GLU A 56 17.71 -19.79 24.12
N MET A 57 16.50 -19.26 24.30
CA MET A 57 15.27 -20.04 24.25
C MET A 57 14.99 -20.57 22.84
N ILE A 58 15.23 -19.74 21.82
CA ILE A 58 15.16 -20.17 20.41
C ILE A 58 16.24 -21.23 20.12
N LEU A 59 17.47 -21.03 20.60
CA LEU A 59 18.58 -21.95 20.38
C LEU A 59 18.36 -23.33 21.00
N ARG A 60 17.71 -23.39 22.16
CA ARG A 60 17.32 -24.66 22.81
C ARG A 60 16.19 -25.38 22.07
N ASN A 61 15.31 -24.65 21.39
CA ASN A 61 14.12 -25.16 20.70
C ASN A 61 14.21 -24.89 19.18
N TRP A 62 15.41 -25.01 18.63
CA TRP A 62 15.70 -24.57 17.27
C TRP A 62 15.02 -25.48 16.23
N GLU A 63 14.87 -26.78 16.50
CA GLU A 63 14.19 -27.72 15.61
C GLU A 63 12.72 -27.33 15.39
N TYR A 64 12.02 -26.96 16.48
CA TYR A 64 10.63 -26.55 16.41
C TYR A 64 10.52 -25.22 15.64
N SER A 65 11.39 -24.25 15.98
CA SER A 65 11.42 -22.95 15.31
C SER A 65 11.64 -23.10 13.79
N LEU A 66 12.57 -23.97 13.39
CA LEU A 66 12.84 -24.28 11.98
C LEU A 66 11.62 -24.94 11.31
N LYS A 67 10.99 -25.91 11.97
CA LYS A 67 9.79 -26.57 11.48
C LYS A 67 8.66 -25.58 11.21
N THR A 68 8.36 -24.69 12.17
CA THR A 68 7.35 -23.64 12.02
C THR A 68 7.67 -22.72 10.83
N CYS A 69 8.95 -22.40 10.61
CA CYS A 69 9.36 -21.61 9.45
C CYS A 69 9.12 -22.34 8.12
N MET A 70 9.41 -23.64 8.06
CA MET A 70 9.21 -24.45 6.84
C MET A 70 7.73 -24.67 6.50
N GLU A 71 6.83 -24.63 7.48
CA GLU A 71 5.37 -24.74 7.26
C GLU A 71 4.77 -23.47 6.62
N SER A 72 5.44 -22.31 6.74
CA SER A 72 4.98 -21.00 6.24
C SER A 72 6.01 -20.27 5.37
N PRO A 73 6.45 -20.87 4.24
CA PRO A 73 7.58 -20.40 3.44
C PRO A 73 7.41 -19.03 2.78
N LYS A 74 6.15 -18.59 2.60
CA LYS A 74 5.79 -17.32 1.98
C LYS A 74 5.56 -16.18 2.99
N SER A 75 5.64 -16.46 4.28
CA SER A 75 5.39 -15.46 5.33
C SER A 75 6.55 -14.45 5.40
N LEU A 76 6.23 -13.15 5.37
CA LEU A 76 7.22 -12.09 5.53
C LEU A 76 7.87 -12.11 6.92
N VAL A 77 7.10 -12.46 7.96
CA VAL A 77 7.60 -12.60 9.34
C VAL A 77 8.64 -13.71 9.41
N MET A 78 8.47 -14.80 8.64
CA MET A 78 9.40 -15.92 8.60
C MET A 78 10.71 -15.45 7.99
N HIS A 79 10.63 -14.71 6.89
CA HIS A 79 11.80 -14.18 6.19
C HIS A 79 12.60 -13.24 7.10
N GLU A 80 11.93 -12.39 7.88
CA GLU A 80 12.57 -11.50 8.84
C GLU A 80 13.23 -12.27 9.99
N PHE A 81 12.56 -13.30 10.53
CA PHE A 81 13.12 -14.17 11.57
C PHE A 81 14.39 -14.89 11.10
N ILE A 82 14.36 -15.58 9.96
CA ILE A 82 15.52 -16.31 9.43
C ILE A 82 16.68 -15.34 9.09
N LYS A 83 16.39 -14.17 8.54
CA LYS A 83 17.44 -13.15 8.31
C LYS A 83 18.05 -12.64 9.61
N SER A 84 17.23 -12.47 10.64
CA SER A 84 17.68 -12.02 11.96
C SER A 84 18.51 -13.09 12.67
N SER A 85 18.19 -14.38 12.48
CA SER A 85 18.93 -15.48 13.12
C SER A 85 20.40 -15.57 12.65
N ARG A 86 20.74 -15.00 11.48
CA ARG A 86 22.13 -14.90 10.98
C ARG A 86 23.11 -14.22 11.94
N TRP A 87 22.61 -13.40 12.86
CA TRP A 87 23.43 -12.67 13.84
C TRP A 87 23.70 -13.46 15.13
N TYR A 88 23.17 -14.68 15.26
CA TYR A 88 23.27 -15.51 16.47
C TYR A 88 24.09 -16.75 16.17
N GLN A 89 25.36 -16.79 16.59
CA GLN A 89 26.41 -17.71 16.11
C GLN A 89 25.97 -19.14 15.76
N ASP A 90 25.30 -19.85 16.66
CA ASP A 90 25.00 -21.28 16.48
C ASP A 90 23.72 -21.56 15.66
N LEU A 91 22.73 -20.65 15.68
CA LEU A 91 21.45 -20.85 15.00
C LEU A 91 21.55 -21.04 13.48
N PRO A 92 22.25 -20.19 12.71
CA PRO A 92 22.33 -20.34 11.27
C PRO A 92 23.10 -21.60 10.88
N ILE A 93 24.05 -22.06 11.70
CA ILE A 93 24.80 -23.31 11.48
C ILE A 93 23.84 -24.49 11.60
N LYS A 94 23.12 -24.59 12.73
CA LYS A 94 22.14 -25.66 12.96
C LYS A 94 21.05 -25.70 11.89
N PHE A 95 20.49 -24.53 11.55
CA PHE A 95 19.48 -24.44 10.49
C PHE A 95 20.05 -24.87 9.13
N THR A 96 21.28 -24.48 8.81
CA THR A 96 21.90 -24.87 7.53
C THR A 96 22.13 -26.37 7.46
N GLU A 97 22.71 -26.98 8.49
CA GLU A 97 22.99 -28.42 8.55
C GLU A 97 21.71 -29.24 8.43
N GLU A 98 20.67 -28.88 9.19
CA GLU A 98 19.39 -29.60 9.16
C GLU A 98 18.65 -29.39 7.83
N CYS A 99 18.66 -28.18 7.26
CA CYS A 99 18.07 -27.96 5.94
C CYS A 99 18.78 -28.77 4.84
N LEU A 100 20.12 -28.88 4.88
CA LEU A 100 20.86 -29.72 3.94
C LEU A 100 20.48 -31.20 4.07
N LYS A 101 20.36 -31.68 5.31
CA LYS A 101 19.89 -33.04 5.61
C LYS A 101 18.47 -33.29 5.11
N ILE A 102 17.54 -32.36 5.37
CA ILE A 102 16.15 -32.43 4.89
C ILE A 102 16.08 -32.48 3.36
N ILE A 103 16.93 -31.72 2.67
CA ILE A 103 17.00 -31.72 1.20
C ILE A 103 17.47 -33.08 0.67
N GLU A 104 18.48 -33.68 1.31
CA GLU A 104 19.06 -34.96 0.91
C GLU A 104 18.11 -36.13 1.21
N GLU A 105 17.53 -36.17 2.42
CA GLU A 105 16.74 -37.30 2.91
C GLU A 105 15.26 -37.22 2.49
N LYS A 106 14.65 -36.03 2.57
CA LYS A 106 13.19 -35.83 2.42
C LYS A 106 12.80 -35.13 1.12
N ARG A 107 13.76 -34.55 0.40
CA ARG A 107 13.54 -33.76 -0.82
C ARG A 107 12.51 -32.63 -0.60
N ASP A 108 12.57 -31.98 0.58
CA ASP A 108 11.65 -30.87 0.89
C ASP A 108 12.17 -29.56 0.27
N ALA A 109 11.38 -29.03 -0.66
CA ALA A 109 11.64 -27.78 -1.35
C ALA A 109 11.72 -26.56 -0.41
N GLN A 110 11.05 -26.57 0.75
CA GLN A 110 11.02 -25.41 1.64
C GLN A 110 12.35 -25.19 2.35
N ALA A 111 13.14 -26.23 2.54
CA ALA A 111 14.49 -26.11 3.07
C ALA A 111 15.39 -25.26 2.15
N LEU A 112 15.18 -25.27 0.83
CA LEU A 112 15.92 -24.39 -0.11
C LEU A 112 15.60 -22.91 0.11
N ILE A 113 14.36 -22.59 0.47
CA ILE A 113 13.93 -21.21 0.77
C ILE A 113 14.62 -20.69 2.04
N VAL A 114 14.67 -21.52 3.08
CA VAL A 114 15.38 -21.19 4.33
C VAL A 114 16.88 -21.02 4.07
N LEU A 115 17.50 -21.96 3.35
CA LEU A 115 18.92 -21.85 2.97
C LEU A 115 19.22 -20.58 2.17
N ALA A 116 18.35 -20.17 1.26
CA ALA A 116 18.54 -18.94 0.49
C ALA A 116 18.50 -17.68 1.34
N LEU A 117 17.77 -17.68 2.45
CA LEU A 117 17.71 -16.56 3.38
C LEU A 117 18.95 -16.51 4.30
N LEU A 118 19.53 -17.67 4.62
CA LEU A 118 20.70 -17.82 5.49
C LEU A 118 22.03 -17.60 4.76
N LEU A 119 22.18 -18.21 3.59
CA LEU A 119 23.44 -18.28 2.86
C LEU A 119 23.65 -17.10 1.92
N GLU A 120 24.91 -16.71 1.75
CA GLU A 120 25.32 -15.77 0.71
C GLU A 120 25.37 -16.43 -0.66
N GLY A 121 25.31 -15.63 -1.74
CA GLY A 121 25.26 -16.08 -3.13
C GLY A 121 26.23 -17.20 -3.47
N SER A 122 27.52 -17.02 -3.19
CA SER A 122 28.55 -18.02 -3.52
C SER A 122 28.45 -19.30 -2.71
N ALA A 123 27.93 -19.26 -1.48
CA ALA A 123 27.70 -20.45 -0.66
C ALA A 123 26.44 -21.19 -1.12
N PHE A 124 25.36 -20.45 -1.39
CA PHE A 124 24.11 -21.03 -1.90
C PHE A 124 24.31 -21.70 -3.27
N GLU A 125 25.16 -21.13 -4.14
CA GLU A 125 25.55 -21.76 -5.41
C GLU A 125 26.15 -23.15 -5.28
N GLN A 126 26.76 -23.50 -4.14
CA GLN A 126 27.34 -24.82 -3.91
C GLN A 126 26.26 -25.87 -3.59
N VAL A 127 25.10 -25.44 -3.08
CA VAL A 127 23.95 -26.30 -2.77
C VAL A 127 23.13 -26.62 -4.03
N ILE A 128 23.20 -25.75 -5.04
CA ILE A 128 22.34 -25.76 -6.22
C ILE A 128 22.61 -26.84 -7.29
N PRO A 129 23.83 -27.38 -7.49
CA PRO A 129 24.12 -28.29 -8.60
C PRO A 129 23.17 -29.49 -8.77
N PRO A 130 22.69 -30.15 -7.70
CA PRO A 130 21.73 -31.25 -7.82
C PRO A 130 20.36 -30.87 -8.41
N PHE A 131 20.02 -29.58 -8.44
CA PHE A 131 18.73 -29.06 -8.91
C PHE A 131 18.81 -28.39 -10.27
N ILE A 132 19.95 -28.45 -10.94
CA ILE A 132 20.08 -27.94 -12.31
C ILE A 132 19.28 -28.87 -13.23
N PRO A 133 18.37 -28.35 -14.08
CA PRO A 133 17.65 -29.16 -15.05
C PRO A 133 18.60 -29.94 -15.96
N SER A 134 18.46 -31.27 -15.98
CA SER A 134 19.25 -32.17 -16.84
C SER A 134 18.68 -32.30 -18.25
N SER A 135 17.39 -32.00 -18.43
CA SER A 135 16.66 -32.06 -19.70
C SER A 135 15.95 -30.73 -20.00
N ALA A 136 15.68 -30.49 -21.27
CA ALA A 136 14.86 -29.36 -21.72
C ALA A 136 13.36 -29.60 -21.53
N THR A 137 12.90 -30.85 -21.52
CA THR A 137 11.50 -31.16 -21.31
C THR A 137 11.29 -31.66 -19.88
N ILE A 138 10.17 -31.27 -19.26
CA ILE A 138 9.78 -31.86 -17.97
C ILE A 138 9.39 -33.32 -18.24
N ASP A 139 10.13 -34.23 -17.63
CA ASP A 139 9.78 -35.64 -17.64
C ASP A 139 8.63 -35.88 -16.65
N ILE A 140 7.50 -36.40 -17.15
CA ILE A 140 6.28 -36.64 -16.37
C ILE A 140 6.14 -38.10 -15.92
N ASP A 141 6.96 -39.00 -16.45
CA ASP A 141 6.80 -40.45 -16.27
C ASP A 141 7.42 -41.02 -14.97
N PRO A 142 8.53 -40.51 -14.43
CA PRO A 142 9.10 -41.03 -13.18
C PRO A 142 8.18 -40.82 -11.97
N GLU A 143 8.17 -41.77 -11.02
CA GLU A 143 7.41 -41.62 -9.77
C GLU A 143 7.79 -40.35 -9.00
N ASP A 144 9.05 -39.90 -9.11
CA ASP A 144 9.57 -38.69 -8.46
C ASP A 144 9.48 -37.41 -9.32
N ALA A 145 8.87 -37.46 -10.51
CA ALA A 145 8.81 -36.34 -11.46
C ALA A 145 8.30 -35.03 -10.81
N LYS A 146 7.22 -35.15 -10.03
CA LYS A 146 6.61 -34.01 -9.33
C LYS A 146 7.55 -33.40 -8.28
N ILE A 147 8.22 -34.25 -7.49
CA ILE A 147 9.14 -33.81 -6.44
C ILE A 147 10.35 -33.13 -7.09
N ASN A 148 10.93 -33.74 -8.12
CA ASN A 148 12.05 -33.16 -8.87
C ASN A 148 11.68 -31.79 -9.46
N TYR A 149 10.51 -31.67 -10.09
CA TYR A 149 10.00 -30.39 -10.59
C TYR A 149 9.86 -29.36 -9.46
N GLN A 150 9.28 -29.73 -8.32
CA GLN A 150 9.14 -28.84 -7.16
C GLN A 150 10.49 -28.38 -6.61
N MET A 151 11.49 -29.26 -6.55
CA MET A 151 12.85 -28.91 -6.11
C MET A 151 13.51 -27.93 -7.07
N VAL A 152 13.45 -28.17 -8.38
CA VAL A 152 13.99 -27.26 -9.41
C VAL A 152 13.29 -25.91 -9.39
N HIS A 153 11.96 -25.89 -9.28
CA HIS A 153 11.16 -24.68 -9.22
C HIS A 153 11.47 -23.87 -7.95
N SER A 154 11.65 -24.54 -6.81
CA SER A 154 11.95 -23.89 -5.54
C SER A 154 13.39 -23.38 -5.50
N ALA A 155 14.35 -24.13 -6.03
CA ALA A 155 15.73 -23.66 -6.23
C ALA A 155 15.76 -22.39 -7.08
N SER A 156 15.01 -22.38 -8.19
CA SER A 156 14.87 -21.19 -9.05
C SER A 156 14.29 -20.02 -8.28
N SER A 157 13.19 -20.22 -7.56
CA SER A 157 12.53 -19.18 -6.77
C SER A 157 13.41 -18.63 -5.64
N ALA A 158 14.18 -19.50 -5.01
CA ALA A 158 15.07 -19.19 -3.91
C ALA A 158 16.14 -18.16 -4.29
N PHE A 159 16.60 -18.13 -5.55
CA PHE A 159 17.55 -17.12 -6.05
C PHE A 159 17.10 -15.66 -5.81
N ASN A 160 15.80 -15.39 -5.76
CA ASN A 160 15.29 -14.05 -5.45
C ASN A 160 15.56 -13.63 -4.00
N LEU A 161 15.70 -14.58 -3.09
CA LEU A 161 15.83 -14.35 -1.65
C LEU A 161 17.30 -14.22 -1.21
N VAL A 162 18.21 -14.84 -1.96
CA VAL A 162 19.64 -14.83 -1.69
C VAL A 162 20.23 -13.43 -1.75
N ASN A 163 21.01 -13.06 -0.73
CA ASN A 163 21.67 -11.76 -0.63
C ASN A 163 23.03 -11.88 0.10
N PRO A 164 24.18 -11.54 -0.54
CA PRO A 164 24.33 -11.06 -1.93
C PRO A 164 23.86 -12.07 -2.98
N ALA A 165 23.38 -11.61 -4.14
CA ALA A 165 22.76 -12.47 -5.15
C ALA A 165 23.72 -13.53 -5.74
N VAL A 166 23.15 -14.66 -6.21
CA VAL A 166 23.91 -15.63 -7.02
C VAL A 166 24.37 -15.02 -8.34
N SER A 167 25.42 -15.60 -8.91
CA SER A 167 25.99 -15.24 -10.20
C SER A 167 25.00 -15.46 -11.35
N LEU A 168 25.11 -14.59 -12.35
CA LEU A 168 24.36 -14.69 -13.59
C LEU A 168 24.67 -16.01 -14.35
N ASP A 169 25.89 -16.52 -14.25
CA ASP A 169 26.25 -17.82 -14.84
C ASP A 169 25.55 -19.01 -14.16
N CYS A 170 25.26 -18.92 -12.85
CA CYS A 170 24.41 -19.91 -12.18
C CYS A 170 22.98 -19.91 -12.75
N LEU A 171 22.39 -18.73 -12.95
CA LEU A 171 21.04 -18.62 -13.53
C LEU A 171 20.94 -19.16 -14.96
N LEU A 172 22.00 -18.99 -15.77
CA LEU A 172 22.04 -19.53 -17.13
C LEU A 172 21.84 -21.05 -17.17
N LYS A 173 22.21 -21.77 -16.10
CA LYS A 173 22.05 -23.22 -16.03
C LYS A 173 20.59 -23.65 -15.90
N PHE A 174 19.71 -22.76 -15.41
CA PHE A 174 18.26 -22.97 -15.29
C PHE A 174 17.47 -22.47 -16.51
N CYS A 175 18.14 -21.81 -17.45
CA CYS A 175 17.58 -21.29 -18.69
C CYS A 175 17.44 -22.40 -19.76
N VAL A 176 16.72 -23.48 -19.45
CA VAL A 176 16.60 -24.67 -20.33
C VAL A 176 15.13 -25.10 -20.46
N GLY A 177 14.66 -25.14 -21.72
CA GLY A 177 13.35 -25.69 -22.13
C GLY A 177 12.15 -25.30 -21.25
N ASP A 178 11.37 -26.24 -20.73
CA ASP A 178 10.12 -25.96 -20.03
C ASP A 178 10.32 -25.25 -18.68
N TYR A 179 11.53 -25.32 -18.10
CA TYR A 179 11.86 -24.71 -16.80
C TYR A 179 12.03 -23.19 -16.87
N ILE A 180 12.06 -22.61 -18.08
CA ILE A 180 12.24 -21.17 -18.30
C ILE A 180 11.25 -20.34 -17.49
N HIS A 181 9.99 -20.75 -17.45
CA HIS A 181 8.94 -20.01 -16.73
C HIS A 181 9.25 -19.84 -15.23
N SER A 182 10.01 -20.76 -14.64
CA SER A 182 10.40 -20.71 -13.23
C SER A 182 11.56 -19.75 -12.96
N ILE A 183 12.39 -19.45 -13.97
CA ILE A 183 13.61 -18.65 -13.80
C ILE A 183 13.46 -17.20 -14.29
N ILE A 184 12.49 -16.89 -15.15
CA ILE A 184 12.31 -15.55 -15.76
C ILE A 184 12.35 -14.44 -14.70
N ASN A 185 11.56 -14.56 -13.64
CA ASN A 185 11.49 -13.54 -12.57
C ASN A 185 12.86 -13.35 -11.88
N CYS A 186 13.62 -14.43 -11.75
CA CYS A 186 14.94 -14.45 -11.12
C CYS A 186 15.99 -13.75 -11.99
N LEU A 187 15.94 -13.96 -13.32
CA LEU A 187 16.83 -13.29 -14.26
C LEU A 187 16.74 -11.77 -14.10
N VAL A 188 15.52 -11.24 -14.00
CA VAL A 188 15.32 -9.79 -13.84
C VAL A 188 15.81 -9.33 -12.46
N ASN A 189 15.35 -9.97 -11.39
CA ASN A 189 15.64 -9.54 -10.02
C ASN A 189 17.14 -9.57 -9.69
N ILE A 190 17.86 -10.54 -10.23
CA ILE A 190 19.33 -10.62 -10.04
C ILE A 190 20.03 -9.63 -10.94
N SER A 191 19.57 -9.44 -12.18
CA SER A 191 20.13 -8.40 -13.07
C SER A 191 20.02 -7.00 -12.44
N ARG A 192 18.91 -6.69 -11.76
CA ARG A 192 18.72 -5.43 -11.02
C ARG A 192 19.71 -5.23 -9.87
N ARG A 193 20.17 -6.31 -9.26
CA ARG A 193 21.11 -6.31 -8.13
C ARG A 193 22.56 -6.51 -8.58
N THR A 194 22.79 -6.61 -9.89
CA THR A 194 24.09 -6.87 -10.49
C THR A 194 24.52 -5.66 -11.32
N SER A 195 25.82 -5.35 -11.31
CA SER A 195 26.37 -4.26 -12.11
C SER A 195 26.07 -4.46 -13.61
N VAL A 196 25.73 -3.39 -14.32
CA VAL A 196 25.48 -3.37 -15.77
C VAL A 196 26.61 -4.03 -16.57
N ALA A 197 27.87 -3.83 -16.16
CA ALA A 197 29.05 -4.44 -16.79
C ALA A 197 29.03 -6.00 -16.83
N LYS A 198 28.30 -6.64 -15.90
CA LYS A 198 28.08 -8.09 -15.87
C LYS A 198 26.77 -8.50 -16.55
N VAL A 199 25.74 -7.65 -16.49
CA VAL A 199 24.44 -7.89 -17.12
C VAL A 199 24.54 -7.88 -18.63
N ILE A 200 25.35 -6.98 -19.23
CA ILE A 200 25.52 -6.89 -20.68
C ILE A 200 26.04 -8.22 -21.28
N PRO A 201 27.20 -8.77 -20.86
CA PRO A 201 27.67 -10.05 -21.39
C PRO A 201 26.70 -11.20 -21.16
N PHE A 202 25.99 -11.20 -20.03
CA PHE A 202 24.99 -12.21 -19.71
C PHE A 202 23.77 -12.15 -20.64
N ALA A 203 23.26 -10.96 -20.93
CA ALA A 203 22.17 -10.79 -21.88
C ALA A 203 22.56 -11.21 -23.29
N LEU A 204 23.80 -10.92 -23.72
CA LEU A 204 24.34 -11.46 -24.98
C LEU A 204 24.29 -12.99 -25.00
N LYS A 205 24.71 -13.67 -23.90
CA LYS A 205 24.60 -15.13 -23.79
C LYS A 205 23.14 -15.63 -23.85
N LEU A 206 22.17 -14.87 -23.33
CA LEU A 206 20.74 -15.21 -23.43
C LEU A 206 20.21 -15.07 -24.87
N MET A 207 20.80 -14.21 -25.70
CA MET A 207 20.41 -14.05 -27.09
C MET A 207 20.78 -15.26 -27.97
N ASP A 208 21.71 -16.11 -27.52
CA ASP A 208 22.11 -17.33 -28.22
C ASP A 208 21.29 -18.56 -27.78
N ARG A 209 20.27 -18.38 -26.93
CA ARG A 209 19.41 -19.44 -26.39
C ARG A 209 18.10 -19.62 -27.20
N PRO A 210 17.30 -20.67 -26.94
CA PRO A 210 16.03 -20.90 -27.61
C PRO A 210 15.07 -19.71 -27.56
N VAL A 211 14.19 -19.64 -28.55
CA VAL A 211 13.36 -18.46 -28.89
C VAL A 211 12.56 -17.90 -27.71
N SER A 212 12.07 -18.76 -26.81
CA SER A 212 11.29 -18.36 -25.62
C SER A 212 12.10 -17.51 -24.63
N ILE A 213 13.36 -17.87 -24.34
CA ILE A 213 14.25 -17.09 -23.46
C ILE A 213 14.77 -15.86 -24.18
N LYS A 214 15.15 -16.06 -25.44
CA LYS A 214 15.72 -15.02 -26.30
C LYS A 214 14.79 -13.82 -26.36
N LYS A 215 13.47 -14.00 -26.51
CA LYS A 215 12.49 -12.91 -26.57
C LYS A 215 12.42 -12.05 -25.31
N HIS A 216 12.53 -12.63 -24.11
CA HIS A 216 12.47 -11.88 -22.85
C HIS A 216 13.83 -11.29 -22.45
N GLY A 217 14.90 -12.05 -22.63
CA GLY A 217 16.27 -11.58 -22.43
C GLY A 217 16.61 -10.39 -23.34
N ILE A 218 16.23 -10.46 -24.62
CA ILE A 218 16.34 -9.35 -25.57
C ILE A 218 15.54 -8.15 -25.07
N ARG A 219 14.24 -8.29 -24.80
CA ARG A 219 13.40 -7.13 -24.44
C ARG A 219 13.88 -6.41 -23.19
N LEU A 220 14.19 -7.16 -22.12
CA LEU A 220 14.70 -6.56 -20.89
C LEU A 220 16.09 -5.93 -21.08
N PHE A 221 16.98 -6.60 -21.79
CA PHE A 221 18.33 -6.10 -22.06
C PHE A 221 18.30 -4.83 -22.90
N PHE A 222 17.59 -4.84 -24.01
CA PHE A 222 17.48 -3.69 -24.90
C PHE A 222 16.78 -2.54 -24.19
N PHE A 223 15.67 -2.78 -23.49
CA PHE A 223 14.99 -1.71 -22.76
C PHE A 223 15.90 -1.10 -21.70
N SER A 224 16.56 -1.92 -20.86
CA SER A 224 17.44 -1.42 -19.80
C SER A 224 18.66 -0.68 -20.36
N THR A 225 19.28 -1.22 -21.41
CA THR A 225 20.46 -0.61 -22.06
C THR A 225 20.10 0.71 -22.73
N ILE A 226 18.96 0.77 -23.42
CA ILE A 226 18.49 1.99 -24.11
C ILE A 226 18.04 3.03 -23.08
N PHE A 227 17.36 2.61 -22.01
CA PHE A 227 16.98 3.50 -20.91
C PHE A 227 18.23 4.07 -20.22
N ASP A 228 19.26 3.25 -19.94
CA ASP A 228 20.53 3.70 -19.37
C ASP A 228 21.30 4.62 -20.33
N ALA A 229 21.26 4.34 -21.63
CA ALA A 229 21.87 5.20 -22.64
C ALA A 229 21.18 6.57 -22.68
N PHE A 230 19.85 6.61 -22.67
CA PHE A 230 19.07 7.85 -22.59
C PHE A 230 19.35 8.60 -21.29
N LYS A 231 19.37 7.90 -20.15
CA LYS A 231 19.71 8.48 -18.85
C LYS A 231 21.12 9.09 -18.82
N SER A 232 22.10 8.42 -19.44
CA SER A 232 23.51 8.85 -19.40
C SER A 232 23.81 9.98 -20.38
N ASN A 233 23.12 10.01 -21.52
CA ASN A 233 23.33 11.03 -22.56
C ASN A 233 21.99 11.36 -23.25
N PRO A 234 21.10 12.10 -22.56
CA PRO A 234 19.78 12.40 -23.08
C PRO A 234 19.88 13.31 -24.30
N ASN A 235 19.45 12.78 -25.43
CA ASN A 235 19.34 13.51 -26.68
C ASN A 235 18.20 12.92 -27.53
N LYS A 236 17.83 13.62 -28.61
CA LYS A 236 16.75 13.21 -29.52
C LYS A 236 16.92 11.76 -30.00
N GLY A 237 18.12 11.35 -30.40
CA GLY A 237 18.38 9.99 -30.88
C GLY A 237 18.10 8.92 -29.83
N THR A 238 18.65 9.09 -28.63
CA THR A 238 18.39 8.16 -27.51
C THR A 238 16.93 8.16 -27.06
N TRP A 239 16.24 9.29 -27.18
CA TRP A 239 14.81 9.39 -26.87
C TRP A 239 13.94 8.63 -27.88
N GLU A 240 14.18 8.81 -29.18
CA GLU A 240 13.45 8.06 -30.22
C GLU A 240 13.64 6.54 -30.04
N MET A 241 14.86 6.09 -29.75
CA MET A 241 15.12 4.68 -29.46
C MET A 241 14.32 4.16 -28.25
N LEU A 242 14.20 4.99 -27.20
CA LEU A 242 13.44 4.63 -26.02
C LEU A 242 11.93 4.58 -26.31
N LYS A 243 11.40 5.51 -27.10
CA LYS A 243 9.98 5.49 -27.52
C LYS A 243 9.62 4.21 -28.27
N GLU A 244 10.43 3.83 -29.26
CA GLU A 244 10.25 2.57 -30.00
C GLU A 244 10.28 1.36 -29.06
N CYS A 245 11.14 1.38 -28.03
CA CYS A 245 11.15 0.33 -27.01
C CYS A 245 9.89 0.32 -26.15
N MET A 246 9.36 1.48 -25.79
CA MET A 246 8.11 1.63 -25.02
C MET A 246 6.90 1.11 -25.83
N ASP A 247 6.88 1.33 -27.15
CA ASP A 247 5.85 0.79 -28.05
C ASP A 247 5.91 -0.74 -28.20
N GLY A 248 7.09 -1.31 -28.01
CA GLY A 248 7.30 -2.75 -28.03
C GLY A 248 6.80 -3.50 -26.79
N VAL A 249 6.45 -2.79 -25.71
CA VAL A 249 6.11 -3.39 -24.42
C VAL A 249 4.80 -4.19 -24.51
N LYS A 250 4.72 -5.33 -23.79
CA LYS A 250 3.58 -6.24 -23.78
C LYS A 250 3.02 -6.45 -22.37
N PRO A 251 1.75 -6.87 -22.22
CA PRO A 251 1.09 -7.15 -20.94
C PRO A 251 1.96 -7.89 -19.89
N GLY A 252 2.69 -8.92 -20.33
CA GLY A 252 3.56 -9.72 -19.45
C GLY A 252 4.89 -9.08 -19.04
N ASP A 253 5.25 -7.90 -19.54
CA ASP A 253 6.53 -7.22 -19.29
C ASP A 253 6.46 -6.34 -18.02
N ARG A 254 5.93 -6.90 -16.92
CA ARG A 254 5.63 -6.16 -15.66
C ARG A 254 6.82 -5.39 -15.10
N GLU A 255 8.01 -5.95 -15.26
CA GLU A 255 9.25 -5.35 -14.77
C GLU A 255 9.66 -4.12 -15.57
N ILE A 256 9.32 -4.06 -16.86
CA ILE A 256 9.56 -2.88 -17.69
C ILE A 256 8.69 -1.71 -17.21
N TYR A 257 7.45 -1.97 -16.77
CA TYR A 257 6.58 -0.93 -16.20
C TYR A 257 7.21 -0.28 -14.98
N VAL A 258 7.81 -1.08 -14.08
CA VAL A 258 8.49 -0.57 -12.89
C VAL A 258 9.71 0.28 -13.24
N ILE A 259 10.43 -0.04 -14.32
CA ILE A 259 11.54 0.79 -14.80
C ILE A 259 11.01 2.11 -15.38
N MET A 260 9.97 2.04 -16.19
CA MET A 260 9.31 3.20 -16.83
C MET A 260 8.78 4.21 -15.81
N LEU A 261 8.24 3.76 -14.68
CA LEU A 261 7.75 4.65 -13.62
C LEU A 261 8.85 5.41 -12.85
N LYS A 262 10.13 5.08 -13.02
CA LYS A 262 11.26 5.80 -12.38
C LYS A 262 11.65 7.08 -13.11
N PHE A 263 10.77 7.60 -13.99
CA PHE A 263 11.04 8.80 -14.76
C PHE A 263 11.39 10.02 -13.89
N LYS A 264 10.82 10.09 -12.68
CA LYS A 264 11.03 11.17 -11.70
C LYS A 264 12.50 11.37 -11.33
N ASP A 265 13.31 10.30 -11.38
CA ASP A 265 14.71 10.32 -10.93
C ASP A 265 15.71 10.58 -12.07
N PHE A 266 15.31 10.33 -13.32
CA PHE A 266 16.27 10.13 -14.42
C PHE A 266 15.93 10.82 -15.73
N VAL A 267 14.68 11.22 -15.96
CA VAL A 267 14.28 11.85 -17.22
C VAL A 267 14.50 13.36 -17.10
N PRO A 268 15.32 13.98 -17.98
CA PRO A 268 15.52 15.43 -17.93
C PRO A 268 14.23 16.20 -18.18
N ASN A 269 14.15 17.42 -17.62
CA ASN A 269 12.97 18.27 -17.70
C ASN A 269 12.50 18.53 -19.14
N GLU A 270 13.41 18.59 -20.11
CA GLU A 270 13.09 18.82 -21.52
C GLU A 270 12.38 17.63 -22.21
N TYR A 271 12.49 16.43 -21.64
CA TYR A 271 11.86 15.21 -22.17
C TYR A 271 10.70 14.71 -21.32
N VAL A 272 10.58 15.15 -20.06
CA VAL A 272 9.68 14.52 -19.08
C VAL A 272 8.20 14.60 -19.46
N ALA A 273 7.75 15.70 -20.08
CA ALA A 273 6.36 15.84 -20.48
C ALA A 273 5.99 14.85 -21.60
N ASP A 274 6.81 14.76 -22.65
CA ASP A 274 6.64 13.79 -23.75
C ASP A 274 6.78 12.35 -23.23
N TYR A 275 7.70 12.12 -22.28
CA TYR A 275 7.87 10.83 -21.62
C TYR A 275 6.59 10.37 -20.91
N VAL A 276 6.02 11.24 -20.07
CA VAL A 276 4.81 10.92 -19.30
C VAL A 276 3.59 10.75 -20.21
N GLU A 277 3.44 11.59 -21.24
CA GLU A 277 2.39 11.41 -22.26
C GLU A 277 2.50 10.04 -22.94
N LYS A 278 3.73 9.62 -23.29
CA LYS A 278 4.00 8.29 -23.83
C LYS A 278 3.65 7.17 -22.84
N LEU A 279 3.96 7.31 -21.55
CA LEU A 279 3.59 6.33 -20.53
C LEU A 279 2.07 6.14 -20.43
N PHE A 280 1.33 7.24 -20.39
CA PHE A 280 -0.13 7.20 -20.38
C PHE A 280 -0.68 6.42 -21.58
N SER A 281 -0.20 6.73 -22.79
CA SER A 281 -0.59 6.02 -24.03
C SER A 281 -0.31 4.52 -23.93
N VAL A 282 0.91 4.13 -23.54
CA VAL A 282 1.31 2.72 -23.45
C VAL A 282 0.45 1.97 -22.42
N TYR A 283 0.26 2.54 -21.22
CA TYR A 283 -0.56 1.88 -20.20
C TYR A 283 -2.04 1.80 -20.59
N ARG A 284 -2.57 2.79 -21.31
CA ARG A 284 -3.94 2.73 -21.83
C ARG A 284 -4.10 1.61 -22.83
N GLU A 285 -3.20 1.48 -23.79
CA GLU A 285 -3.22 0.39 -24.77
C GLU A 285 -3.13 -0.98 -24.10
N LEU A 286 -2.24 -1.13 -23.12
CA LEU A 286 -2.11 -2.36 -22.34
C LEU A 286 -3.37 -2.69 -21.53
N SER A 287 -4.02 -1.68 -20.95
CA SER A 287 -5.28 -1.86 -20.22
C SER A 287 -6.40 -2.39 -21.10
N ASN A 288 -6.46 -1.95 -22.36
CA ASN A 288 -7.47 -2.43 -23.30
C ASN A 288 -7.25 -3.90 -23.67
N ILE A 289 -5.98 -4.34 -23.78
CA ILE A 289 -5.62 -5.74 -24.08
C ILE A 289 -5.89 -6.65 -22.87
N GLU A 290 -5.57 -6.21 -21.67
CA GLU A 290 -5.75 -7.00 -20.44
C GLU A 290 -7.16 -6.93 -19.86
N ALA A 291 -7.99 -5.94 -20.21
CA ALA A 291 -9.40 -5.87 -19.81
C ALA A 291 -10.22 -7.07 -20.33
N GLU A 292 -9.86 -7.60 -21.50
CA GLU A 292 -10.43 -8.86 -22.01
C GLU A 292 -10.08 -10.07 -21.12
N ASN A 293 -9.04 -9.96 -20.29
CA ASN A 293 -8.50 -11.03 -19.45
C ASN A 293 -8.56 -10.72 -17.93
N PHE A 294 -9.23 -9.63 -17.52
CA PHE A 294 -9.41 -9.19 -16.12
C PHE A 294 -8.12 -9.00 -15.28
N LEU A 295 -6.96 -8.72 -15.90
CA LEU A 295 -5.66 -8.74 -15.22
C LEU A 295 -4.92 -7.39 -15.13
N PHE A 296 -5.43 -6.31 -15.71
CA PHE A 296 -4.71 -5.03 -15.75
C PHE A 296 -4.63 -4.35 -14.39
N ASP A 297 -3.41 -4.02 -14.01
CA ASP A 297 -3.11 -3.29 -12.79
C ASP A 297 -3.20 -1.78 -13.04
N TRP A 298 -4.34 -1.18 -12.66
CA TRP A 298 -4.57 0.27 -12.72
C TRP A 298 -3.57 1.07 -11.89
N ASP A 299 -2.76 0.43 -11.05
CA ASP A 299 -1.77 1.09 -10.21
C ASP A 299 -0.78 1.93 -11.03
N TYR A 300 -0.43 1.51 -12.26
CA TYR A 300 0.49 2.27 -13.10
C TYR A 300 -0.07 3.63 -13.52
N ILE A 301 -1.33 3.68 -13.98
CA ILE A 301 -2.01 4.94 -14.35
C ILE A 301 -2.23 5.79 -13.09
N THR A 302 -2.62 5.17 -11.98
CA THR A 302 -2.83 5.91 -10.72
C THR A 302 -1.53 6.57 -10.22
N ASN A 303 -0.38 5.90 -10.36
CA ASN A 303 0.93 6.45 -10.01
C ASN A 303 1.35 7.62 -10.91
N LEU A 304 0.92 7.64 -12.18
CA LEU A 304 1.16 8.78 -13.08
C LEU A 304 0.29 9.98 -12.74
N LEU A 305 -0.97 9.75 -12.35
CA LEU A 305 -1.87 10.82 -11.89
C LEU A 305 -1.38 11.45 -10.57
N GLU A 306 -0.58 10.74 -9.78
CA GLU A 306 0.14 11.25 -8.60
C GLU A 306 1.51 11.88 -8.92
N MET A 307 1.62 12.58 -10.05
CA MET A 307 2.88 13.24 -10.39
C MET A 307 3.15 14.46 -9.48
N PRO A 308 4.41 14.70 -9.10
CA PRO A 308 4.80 15.88 -8.34
C PRO A 308 4.58 17.20 -9.11
N ASN A 309 4.26 18.26 -8.38
CA ASN A 309 3.97 19.59 -8.92
C ASN A 309 5.12 20.18 -9.76
N ASN A 310 6.37 19.85 -9.43
CA ASN A 310 7.53 20.30 -10.20
C ASN A 310 7.66 19.63 -11.57
N ILE A 311 7.09 18.43 -11.74
CA ILE A 311 7.06 17.74 -13.02
C ILE A 311 5.88 18.24 -13.86
N SER A 312 4.69 18.27 -13.27
CA SER A 312 3.48 18.72 -13.97
C SER A 312 3.55 20.19 -14.41
N ALA A 313 4.31 21.04 -13.70
CA ALA A 313 4.60 22.41 -14.13
C ALA A 313 5.33 22.52 -15.48
N LEU A 314 5.91 21.42 -15.98
CA LEU A 314 6.62 21.37 -17.27
C LEU A 314 5.69 21.08 -18.46
N PHE A 315 4.41 20.80 -18.20
CA PHE A 315 3.47 20.35 -19.22
C PHE A 315 2.80 21.54 -19.90
N SER A 316 2.50 21.39 -21.19
CA SER A 316 1.66 22.37 -21.91
C SER A 316 0.19 22.25 -21.50
N GLU A 317 -0.62 23.28 -21.77
CA GLU A 317 -2.07 23.20 -21.52
C GLU A 317 -2.73 22.10 -22.37
N GLU A 318 -2.23 21.87 -23.59
CA GLU A 318 -2.71 20.79 -24.45
C GLU A 318 -2.44 19.42 -23.82
N GLN A 319 -1.27 19.23 -23.21
CA GLN A 319 -0.92 17.99 -22.53
C GLN A 319 -1.77 17.76 -21.28
N HIS A 320 -1.98 18.80 -20.46
CA HIS A 320 -2.90 18.69 -19.33
C HIS A 320 -4.31 18.33 -19.78
N LYS A 321 -4.81 18.98 -20.84
CA LYS A 321 -6.14 18.70 -21.40
C LYS A 321 -6.26 17.24 -21.85
N LYS A 322 -5.29 16.72 -22.62
CA LYS A 322 -5.28 15.31 -23.03
C LYS A 322 -5.31 14.35 -21.83
N ILE A 323 -4.58 14.66 -20.75
CA ILE A 323 -4.59 13.80 -19.56
C ILE A 323 -5.94 13.85 -18.86
N ILE A 324 -6.52 15.04 -18.72
CA ILE A 324 -7.83 15.22 -18.08
C ILE A 324 -8.91 14.49 -18.88
N ASP A 325 -8.99 14.73 -20.18
CA ASP A 325 -10.02 14.15 -21.05
C ASP A 325 -9.96 12.62 -21.07
N ASN A 326 -8.76 12.03 -21.08
CA ASN A 326 -8.58 10.58 -21.24
C ASN A 326 -8.51 9.79 -19.91
N TYR A 327 -8.19 10.43 -18.79
CA TYR A 327 -7.92 9.72 -17.53
C TYR A 327 -8.61 10.29 -16.30
N VAL A 328 -9.16 11.51 -16.38
CA VAL A 328 -9.93 12.12 -15.28
C VAL A 328 -11.42 12.10 -15.60
N LEU A 329 -11.80 12.46 -16.84
CA LEU A 329 -13.19 12.48 -17.30
C LEU A 329 -13.72 11.10 -17.73
N ASP A 330 -12.87 10.08 -17.79
CA ASP A 330 -13.27 8.71 -18.08
C ASP A 330 -13.89 8.06 -16.83
N LEU A 331 -15.13 8.43 -16.52
CA LEU A 331 -15.88 7.95 -15.35
C LEU A 331 -16.03 6.42 -15.21
N PRO A 332 -16.03 5.63 -16.31
CA PRO A 332 -15.95 4.17 -16.24
C PRO A 332 -14.69 3.58 -15.58
N LEU A 333 -13.67 4.39 -15.28
CA LEU A 333 -12.44 3.95 -14.61
C LEU A 333 -12.68 3.42 -13.18
N SER A 334 -11.68 2.75 -12.62
CA SER A 334 -11.73 2.24 -11.25
C SER A 334 -11.84 3.37 -10.21
N MET A 335 -12.45 3.07 -9.05
CA MET A 335 -12.53 4.01 -7.92
C MET A 335 -11.17 4.63 -7.55
N ARG A 336 -10.09 3.83 -7.59
CA ARG A 336 -8.73 4.30 -7.32
C ARG A 336 -8.24 5.29 -8.37
N ALA A 337 -8.52 5.04 -9.64
CA ALA A 337 -8.18 5.96 -10.73
C ALA A 337 -8.95 7.29 -10.61
N LEU A 338 -10.25 7.26 -10.30
CA LEU A 338 -11.05 8.47 -10.06
C LEU A 338 -10.51 9.28 -8.88
N TYR A 339 -10.17 8.61 -7.77
CA TYR A 339 -9.55 9.26 -6.62
C TYR A 339 -8.23 9.94 -6.99
N ARG A 340 -7.38 9.29 -7.80
CA ARG A 340 -6.14 9.93 -8.29
C ARG A 340 -6.37 11.00 -9.35
N GLY A 341 -7.45 10.91 -10.12
CA GLY A 341 -7.87 11.97 -11.05
C GLY A 341 -8.17 13.28 -10.31
N ASN A 342 -8.87 13.20 -9.18
CA ASN A 342 -9.06 14.33 -8.26
C ASN A 342 -7.74 14.93 -7.78
N TYR A 343 -6.82 14.07 -7.34
CA TYR A 343 -5.49 14.49 -6.92
C TYR A 343 -4.73 15.20 -8.04
N TYR A 344 -4.80 14.68 -9.28
CA TYR A 344 -4.16 15.29 -10.44
C TYR A 344 -4.74 16.68 -10.75
N LEU A 345 -6.07 16.84 -10.77
CA LEU A 345 -6.70 18.14 -11.00
C LEU A 345 -6.20 19.20 -10.02
N ILE A 346 -6.12 18.87 -8.73
CA ILE A 346 -5.69 19.83 -7.73
C ILE A 346 -4.17 20.01 -7.78
N ASN A 347 -3.39 18.96 -7.49
CA ASN A 347 -1.94 19.07 -7.32
C ASN A 347 -1.18 19.28 -8.61
N SER A 348 -1.57 18.59 -9.67
CA SER A 348 -0.80 18.59 -10.91
C SER A 348 -1.28 19.65 -11.89
N TYR A 349 -2.52 20.12 -11.77
CA TYR A 349 -3.09 21.08 -12.70
C TYR A 349 -3.37 22.46 -12.07
N ILE A 350 -4.12 22.57 -10.97
CA ILE A 350 -4.44 23.88 -10.37
C ILE A 350 -3.25 24.48 -9.59
N VAL A 351 -2.67 23.74 -8.65
CA VAL A 351 -1.59 24.24 -7.78
C VAL A 351 -0.38 24.78 -8.56
N PRO A 352 0.11 24.12 -9.64
CA PRO A 352 1.27 24.59 -10.37
C PRO A 352 0.98 25.74 -11.34
N ALA A 353 -0.28 26.17 -11.50
CA ALA A 353 -0.72 27.09 -12.54
C ALA A 353 -0.04 28.46 -12.51
N ARG A 354 0.39 28.92 -11.33
CA ARG A 354 1.02 30.24 -11.11
C ARG A 354 0.24 31.37 -11.82
N ASN A 355 0.78 31.92 -12.89
CA ASN A 355 0.18 33.02 -13.67
C ASN A 355 -1.00 32.59 -14.56
N LYS A 356 -1.24 31.28 -14.71
CA LYS A 356 -2.38 30.72 -15.48
C LYS A 356 -3.54 30.27 -14.60
N LEU A 357 -3.51 30.60 -13.30
CA LEU A 357 -4.49 30.12 -12.34
C LEU A 357 -5.94 30.38 -12.78
N GLU A 358 -6.25 31.60 -13.22
CA GLU A 358 -7.62 31.95 -13.64
C GLU A 358 -8.08 31.17 -14.87
N GLU A 359 -7.20 30.98 -15.85
CA GLU A 359 -7.50 30.17 -17.03
C GLU A 359 -7.80 28.71 -16.63
N ARG A 360 -6.96 28.15 -15.75
CA ARG A 360 -7.14 26.76 -15.29
C ARG A 360 -8.35 26.57 -14.38
N LEU A 361 -8.69 27.56 -13.56
CA LEU A 361 -9.92 27.54 -12.74
C LEU A 361 -11.18 27.62 -13.60
N ASN A 362 -11.18 28.42 -14.68
CA ASN A 362 -12.28 28.43 -15.64
C ASN A 362 -12.41 27.09 -16.36
N HIS A 363 -11.31 26.51 -16.84
CA HIS A 363 -11.34 25.18 -17.44
C HIS A 363 -11.80 24.11 -16.43
N PHE A 364 -11.37 24.20 -15.17
CA PHE A 364 -11.83 23.32 -14.10
C PHE A 364 -13.35 23.41 -13.89
N ARG A 365 -13.94 24.61 -13.96
CA ARG A 365 -15.40 24.77 -13.92
C ARG A 365 -16.07 24.00 -15.06
N ASP A 366 -15.52 24.06 -16.27
CA ASP A 366 -16.05 23.32 -17.43
C ASP A 366 -15.95 21.81 -17.21
N ILE A 367 -14.80 21.32 -16.75
CA ILE A 367 -14.56 19.90 -16.40
C ILE A 367 -15.57 19.43 -15.36
N PHE A 368 -15.74 20.21 -14.28
CA PHE A 368 -16.67 19.87 -13.21
C PHE A 368 -18.12 19.83 -13.73
N THR A 369 -18.52 20.81 -14.54
CA THR A 369 -19.84 20.85 -15.19
C THR A 369 -20.08 19.63 -16.06
N GLU A 370 -19.07 19.14 -16.77
CA GLU A 370 -19.16 17.92 -17.56
C GLU A 370 -19.43 16.69 -16.69
N ILE A 371 -18.66 16.50 -15.61
CA ILE A 371 -18.83 15.36 -14.68
C ILE A 371 -20.21 15.37 -14.04
N MET A 372 -20.73 16.56 -13.73
CA MET A 372 -22.05 16.70 -13.09
C MET A 372 -23.21 16.22 -13.98
N LYS A 373 -23.03 16.11 -15.31
CA LYS A 373 -24.06 15.58 -16.21
C LYS A 373 -24.40 14.11 -15.93
N ASP A 374 -23.42 13.36 -15.42
CA ASP A 374 -23.54 11.93 -15.12
C ASP A 374 -23.85 11.66 -13.63
N ILE A 375 -24.36 12.66 -12.91
CA ILE A 375 -24.72 12.50 -11.51
C ILE A 375 -25.86 11.50 -11.34
N ASN A 376 -25.77 10.65 -10.32
CA ASN A 376 -26.69 9.56 -10.06
C ASN A 376 -26.77 8.52 -11.20
N VAL A 377 -25.81 8.52 -12.13
CA VAL A 377 -25.65 7.45 -13.13
C VAL A 377 -24.73 6.37 -12.56
N PRO A 378 -25.22 5.13 -12.37
CA PRO A 378 -24.40 4.05 -11.82
C PRO A 378 -23.44 3.48 -12.88
N GLN A 379 -22.33 2.91 -12.42
CA GLN A 379 -21.39 2.23 -13.31
C GLN A 379 -22.03 0.95 -13.87
N PRO A 380 -21.92 0.65 -15.19
CA PRO A 380 -22.60 -0.50 -15.80
C PRO A 380 -22.30 -1.85 -15.13
N ASN A 381 -21.06 -2.03 -14.67
CA ASN A 381 -20.60 -3.28 -14.03
C ASN A 381 -20.70 -3.25 -12.50
N CYS A 382 -21.09 -2.12 -11.90
CA CYS A 382 -21.23 -1.95 -10.45
C CYS A 382 -22.42 -1.02 -10.15
N PRO A 383 -23.67 -1.53 -10.16
CA PRO A 383 -24.88 -0.71 -10.04
C PRO A 383 -24.98 0.09 -8.75
N THR A 384 -24.23 -0.29 -7.72
CA THR A 384 -24.17 0.41 -6.41
C THR A 384 -23.13 1.53 -6.38
N PHE A 385 -22.29 1.66 -7.41
CA PHE A 385 -21.26 2.67 -7.50
C PHE A 385 -21.65 3.76 -8.49
N TYR A 386 -21.57 5.02 -8.06
CA TYR A 386 -21.93 6.20 -8.82
C TYR A 386 -20.67 7.05 -9.03
N PRO A 387 -19.97 6.91 -10.17
CA PRO A 387 -18.66 7.50 -10.38
C PRO A 387 -18.64 9.02 -10.22
N ALA A 388 -19.62 9.73 -10.79
CA ALA A 388 -19.72 11.18 -10.69
C ALA A 388 -19.91 11.62 -9.24
N ASN A 389 -20.86 11.03 -8.51
CA ASN A 389 -21.09 11.32 -7.09
C ASN A 389 -19.82 11.08 -6.26
N PHE A 390 -19.16 9.94 -6.47
CA PHE A 390 -17.90 9.63 -5.81
C PHE A 390 -16.81 10.67 -6.14
N PHE A 391 -16.70 11.06 -7.41
CA PHE A 391 -15.71 12.03 -7.86
C PHE A 391 -15.93 13.39 -7.17
N ILE A 392 -17.15 13.91 -7.20
CA ILE A 392 -17.54 15.19 -6.61
C ILE A 392 -17.30 15.19 -5.09
N HIS A 393 -17.78 14.15 -4.41
CA HIS A 393 -17.60 13.99 -2.97
C HIS A 393 -16.12 14.02 -2.59
N ASN A 394 -15.31 13.19 -3.27
CA ASN A 394 -13.87 13.14 -3.00
C ASN A 394 -13.16 14.43 -3.38
N LEU A 395 -13.59 15.13 -4.44
CA LEU A 395 -12.99 16.39 -4.85
C LEU A 395 -13.21 17.45 -3.78
N ALA A 396 -14.44 17.57 -3.27
CA ALA A 396 -14.76 18.44 -2.16
C ALA A 396 -13.87 18.07 -0.96
N CYS A 397 -13.95 16.83 -0.47
CA CYS A 397 -13.19 16.37 0.69
C CYS A 397 -11.66 16.53 0.53
N ASN A 398 -11.12 16.33 -0.68
CA ASN A 398 -9.68 16.37 -0.90
C ASN A 398 -9.09 17.79 -0.83
N ILE A 399 -9.86 18.84 -1.14
CA ILE A 399 -9.37 20.22 -1.09
C ILE A 399 -8.89 20.62 0.30
N PHE A 400 -9.44 19.99 1.34
CA PHE A 400 -9.09 20.28 2.73
C PHE A 400 -7.81 19.60 3.22
N TYR A 401 -7.28 18.64 2.45
CA TYR A 401 -5.95 18.08 2.75
C TYR A 401 -4.82 19.04 2.39
N TYR A 402 -5.10 20.13 1.68
CA TYR A 402 -4.12 21.15 1.34
C TYR A 402 -4.13 22.29 2.37
N SER A 403 -2.99 22.98 2.49
CA SER A 403 -2.84 24.06 3.48
C SER A 403 -3.87 25.17 3.21
N PRO A 404 -4.79 25.45 4.15
CA PRO A 404 -6.00 26.25 3.91
C PRO A 404 -5.80 27.75 3.61
N CYS A 405 -4.55 28.19 3.43
CA CYS A 405 -4.19 29.61 3.38
C CYS A 405 -3.81 30.09 1.97
N ASP A 406 -3.96 29.26 0.95
CA ASP A 406 -3.59 29.64 -0.41
C ASP A 406 -4.77 30.31 -1.15
N SER A 407 -4.51 31.44 -1.79
CA SER A 407 -5.54 32.22 -2.52
C SER A 407 -6.26 31.45 -3.63
N TRP A 408 -5.66 30.38 -4.16
CA TRP A 408 -6.30 29.55 -5.19
C TRP A 408 -7.42 28.68 -4.61
N GLN A 409 -7.35 28.31 -3.33
CA GLN A 409 -8.34 27.44 -2.68
C GLN A 409 -9.65 28.17 -2.46
N GLU A 410 -9.62 29.42 -1.98
CA GLU A 410 -10.83 30.24 -1.82
C GLU A 410 -11.61 30.33 -3.13
N ARG A 411 -10.90 30.57 -4.24
CA ARG A 411 -11.50 30.62 -5.58
C ARG A 411 -12.04 29.27 -6.03
N LEU A 412 -11.26 28.21 -5.84
CA LEU A 412 -11.67 26.84 -6.21
C LEU A 412 -12.90 26.38 -5.42
N VAL A 413 -12.92 26.61 -4.11
CA VAL A 413 -14.06 26.31 -3.24
C VAL A 413 -15.27 27.14 -3.62
N GLY A 414 -15.09 28.42 -3.95
CA GLY A 414 -16.18 29.25 -4.49
C GLY A 414 -16.80 28.67 -5.77
N ILE A 415 -15.96 28.25 -6.73
CA ILE A 415 -16.43 27.58 -7.96
C ILE A 415 -17.17 26.29 -7.63
N LEU A 416 -16.63 25.48 -6.72
CA LEU A 416 -17.25 24.21 -6.34
C LEU A 416 -18.57 24.41 -5.61
N LEU A 417 -18.65 25.35 -4.68
CA LEU A 417 -19.87 25.64 -3.94
C LEU A 417 -20.96 26.19 -4.88
N GLU A 418 -20.61 27.13 -5.76
CA GLU A 418 -21.51 27.63 -6.81
C GLU A 418 -22.05 26.49 -7.69
N SER A 419 -21.14 25.64 -8.19
CA SER A 419 -21.50 24.52 -9.07
C SER A 419 -22.33 23.47 -8.33
N PHE A 420 -21.94 23.13 -7.09
CA PHE A 420 -22.65 22.19 -6.22
C PHE A 420 -24.07 22.70 -5.95
N SER A 421 -24.24 23.93 -5.47
CA SER A 421 -25.56 24.50 -5.15
C SER A 421 -26.47 24.68 -6.36
N SER A 422 -25.91 24.78 -7.58
CA SER A 422 -26.72 24.91 -8.80
C SER A 422 -27.35 23.58 -9.26
N LEU A 423 -26.80 22.43 -8.85
CA LEU A 423 -27.16 21.11 -9.41
C LEU A 423 -27.52 20.08 -8.34
N LEU A 424 -27.00 20.23 -7.13
CA LEU A 424 -27.23 19.35 -5.99
C LEU A 424 -27.95 20.09 -4.88
N LYS A 425 -28.81 19.36 -4.17
CA LYS A 425 -29.32 19.81 -2.89
C LYS A 425 -28.30 19.45 -1.81
N PRO A 426 -28.21 20.23 -0.73
CA PRO A 426 -27.37 19.88 0.41
C PRO A 426 -27.57 18.43 0.91
N HIS A 427 -28.79 17.89 0.82
CA HIS A 427 -29.11 16.51 1.22
C HIS A 427 -28.51 15.41 0.33
N ASP A 428 -28.14 15.74 -0.90
CA ASP A 428 -27.61 14.75 -1.84
C ASP A 428 -26.17 14.36 -1.47
N ASP A 429 -25.40 15.30 -0.89
CA ASP A 429 -24.09 15.06 -0.28
C ASP A 429 -23.84 16.07 0.87
N PRO A 430 -24.35 15.76 2.09
CA PRO A 430 -24.26 16.67 3.24
C PRO A 430 -22.81 16.97 3.65
N GLU A 431 -21.93 15.99 3.52
CA GLU A 431 -20.52 16.14 3.91
C GLU A 431 -19.81 17.15 3.02
N ALA A 432 -19.89 16.96 1.69
CA ALA A 432 -19.27 17.88 0.74
C ALA A 432 -19.84 19.30 0.90
N PHE A 433 -21.16 19.44 1.06
CA PHE A 433 -21.81 20.73 1.28
C PHE A 433 -21.30 21.43 2.54
N LEU A 434 -21.28 20.72 3.67
CA LEU A 434 -20.81 21.28 4.94
C LEU A 434 -19.35 21.71 4.83
N TYR A 435 -18.51 20.87 4.24
CA TYR A 435 -17.09 21.16 4.11
C TYR A 435 -16.82 22.40 3.24
N LEU A 436 -17.46 22.51 2.06
CA LEU A 436 -17.32 23.66 1.17
C LEU A 436 -17.84 24.95 1.83
N THR A 437 -18.97 24.87 2.53
CA THR A 437 -19.58 26.00 3.26
C THR A 437 -18.67 26.47 4.39
N LEU A 438 -18.19 25.54 5.21
CA LEU A 438 -17.29 25.85 6.33
C LEU A 438 -16.01 26.52 5.88
N PHE A 439 -15.38 26.00 4.82
CA PHE A 439 -14.15 26.60 4.30
C PHE A 439 -14.37 28.04 3.80
N THR A 440 -15.49 28.27 3.12
CA THR A 440 -15.86 29.61 2.64
C THR A 440 -16.05 30.57 3.81
N LEU A 441 -16.63 30.10 4.92
CA LEU A 441 -16.90 30.91 6.11
C LEU A 441 -15.64 31.16 6.95
N THR A 442 -14.76 30.18 7.07
CA THR A 442 -13.53 30.32 7.87
C THR A 442 -12.49 31.19 7.19
N LYS A 443 -12.50 31.31 5.84
CA LYS A 443 -11.50 32.09 5.07
C LYS A 443 -10.06 31.74 5.44
N GLY A 444 -9.81 30.48 5.78
CA GLY A 444 -8.49 30.01 6.23
C GLY A 444 -8.22 30.14 7.74
N GLU A 445 -9.10 30.78 8.53
CA GLU A 445 -8.94 30.96 9.97
C GLU A 445 -9.61 29.84 10.79
N PHE A 446 -8.80 28.89 11.25
CA PHE A 446 -9.24 27.74 12.06
C PHE A 446 -8.79 27.88 13.52
N SER A 447 -9.15 28.98 14.18
CA SER A 447 -9.06 29.04 15.64
C SER A 447 -10.30 28.40 16.27
N PRO A 448 -10.23 27.83 17.49
CA PRO A 448 -11.42 27.31 18.14
C PRO A 448 -12.51 28.37 18.25
N GLN A 449 -12.15 29.60 18.61
CA GLN A 449 -13.09 30.70 18.80
C GLN A 449 -13.74 31.14 17.48
N SER A 450 -12.96 31.32 16.41
CA SER A 450 -13.50 31.70 15.09
C SER A 450 -14.46 30.62 14.57
N LEU A 451 -14.06 29.36 14.70
CA LEU A 451 -14.89 28.25 14.27
C LEU A 451 -16.18 28.14 15.07
N THR A 452 -16.13 28.28 16.40
CA THR A 452 -17.34 28.24 17.23
C THR A 452 -18.29 29.37 16.88
N CYS A 453 -17.78 30.59 16.64
CA CYS A 453 -18.62 31.70 16.16
C CYS A 453 -19.31 31.34 14.83
N ILE A 454 -18.55 30.82 13.86
CA ILE A 454 -19.09 30.40 12.56
C ILE A 454 -20.16 29.33 12.73
N ILE A 455 -19.87 28.25 13.47
CA ILE A 455 -20.82 27.16 13.72
C ILE A 455 -22.09 27.72 14.37
N ASN A 456 -21.96 28.59 15.38
CA ASN A 456 -23.13 29.14 16.05
C ASN A 456 -23.99 30.02 15.13
N GLU A 457 -23.36 30.79 14.24
CA GLU A 457 -24.05 31.62 13.25
C GLU A 457 -24.76 30.78 12.18
N THR A 458 -24.16 29.66 11.75
CA THR A 458 -24.69 28.84 10.64
C THR A 458 -25.54 27.66 11.08
N LEU A 459 -25.45 27.23 12.33
CA LEU A 459 -26.18 26.06 12.84
C LEU A 459 -27.71 26.18 12.65
N PRO A 460 -28.38 27.34 12.86
CA PRO A 460 -29.80 27.48 12.56
C PRO A 460 -30.14 27.22 11.10
N GLU A 461 -29.30 27.69 10.17
CA GLU A 461 -29.47 27.46 8.73
C GLU A 461 -29.26 25.98 8.39
N TRP A 462 -28.22 25.34 8.92
CA TRP A 462 -28.00 23.91 8.71
C TRP A 462 -29.12 23.06 9.32
N ILE A 463 -29.69 23.44 10.46
CA ILE A 463 -30.87 22.76 11.02
C ILE A 463 -32.09 22.97 10.12
N ALA A 464 -32.27 24.16 9.55
CA ALA A 464 -33.36 24.42 8.62
C ALA A 464 -33.23 23.59 7.32
N ILE A 465 -32.00 23.37 6.86
CA ILE A 465 -31.69 22.53 5.70
C ILE A 465 -31.85 21.05 6.08
N PHE A 466 -31.11 20.56 7.07
CA PHE A 466 -30.94 19.12 7.33
C PHE A 466 -31.90 18.53 8.36
N SER A 467 -32.65 19.33 9.11
CA SER A 467 -33.38 18.99 10.35
C SER A 467 -32.48 18.83 11.58
N ILE A 468 -33.08 18.98 12.77
CA ILE A 468 -32.37 18.86 14.06
C ILE A 468 -31.90 17.43 14.31
N GLU A 469 -32.60 16.44 13.75
CA GLU A 469 -32.27 15.02 13.85
C GLU A 469 -30.92 14.69 13.19
N PHE A 470 -30.48 15.53 12.24
CA PHE A 470 -29.23 15.37 11.52
C PHE A 470 -28.01 15.96 12.27
N ILE A 471 -28.22 16.64 13.41
CA ILE A 471 -27.15 17.34 14.14
C ILE A 471 -25.98 16.43 14.55
N SER A 472 -26.25 15.15 14.81
CA SER A 472 -25.22 14.16 15.15
C SER A 472 -24.30 13.87 13.96
N VAL A 473 -24.87 13.81 12.75
CA VAL A 473 -24.14 13.60 11.49
C VAL A 473 -23.36 14.85 11.12
N ILE A 474 -23.97 16.04 11.26
CA ILE A 474 -23.27 17.32 11.08
C ILE A 474 -22.06 17.38 12.02
N ALA A 475 -22.22 17.02 13.29
CA ALA A 475 -21.13 16.99 14.26
C ALA A 475 -20.01 16.02 13.89
N GLU A 476 -20.35 14.88 13.29
CA GLU A 476 -19.37 13.90 12.81
C GLU A 476 -18.56 14.42 11.62
N HIS A 477 -19.23 14.97 10.61
CA HIS A 477 -18.56 15.58 9.45
C HIS A 477 -17.67 16.75 9.88
N LEU A 478 -18.16 17.62 10.75
CA LEU A 478 -17.37 18.72 11.31
C LEU A 478 -16.16 18.25 12.10
N TYR A 479 -16.32 17.20 12.90
CA TYR A 479 -15.19 16.61 13.62
C TYR A 479 -14.12 16.07 12.66
N ASN A 480 -14.53 15.35 11.62
CA ASN A 480 -13.61 14.82 10.61
C ASN A 480 -12.91 15.94 9.83
N PHE A 481 -13.66 16.97 9.44
CA PHE A 481 -13.15 18.18 8.82
C PHE A 481 -12.07 18.85 9.68
N LEU A 482 -12.36 19.10 10.96
CA LEU A 482 -11.41 19.75 11.87
C LEU A 482 -10.20 18.89 12.15
N LYS A 483 -10.39 17.58 12.31
CA LYS A 483 -9.29 16.64 12.44
C LYS A 483 -8.37 16.70 11.23
N ALA A 484 -8.92 16.74 10.02
CA ALA A 484 -8.13 16.86 8.79
C ALA A 484 -7.39 18.20 8.71
N VAL A 485 -8.11 19.31 8.84
CA VAL A 485 -7.54 20.67 8.71
C VAL A 485 -6.51 20.94 9.81
N TYR A 486 -6.85 20.67 11.08
CA TYR A 486 -5.96 20.92 12.20
C TYR A 486 -4.71 20.06 12.14
N PHE A 487 -4.85 18.76 11.85
CA PHE A 487 -3.70 17.87 11.70
C PHE A 487 -2.71 18.39 10.65
N ASN A 488 -3.22 18.91 9.54
CA ASN A 488 -2.39 19.46 8.47
C ASN A 488 -1.74 20.81 8.85
N CYS A 489 -2.41 21.65 9.63
CA CYS A 489 -1.90 22.99 9.97
C CYS A 489 -0.98 23.01 11.19
N HIS A 490 -1.28 22.19 12.20
CA HIS A 490 -0.72 22.31 13.54
C HIS A 490 -0.23 20.97 14.12
N GLY A 491 -0.37 19.87 13.37
CA GLY A 491 -0.06 18.53 13.85
C GLY A 491 -1.18 17.94 14.73
N PRO A 492 -1.01 16.72 15.25
CA PRO A 492 -2.01 16.10 16.11
C PRO A 492 -2.06 16.78 17.48
N SER A 493 -3.06 17.63 17.73
CA SER A 493 -3.40 18.11 19.07
C SER A 493 -4.84 17.77 19.39
N LEU A 494 -5.00 16.97 20.44
CA LEU A 494 -6.31 16.61 20.99
C LEU A 494 -6.98 17.79 21.70
N PHE A 495 -6.19 18.75 22.17
CA PHE A 495 -6.69 19.91 22.93
C PHE A 495 -7.56 20.82 22.07
N TYR A 496 -7.30 20.92 20.76
CA TYR A 496 -8.08 21.77 19.87
C TYR A 496 -9.57 21.38 19.83
N CYS A 497 -9.86 20.07 19.80
CA CYS A 497 -11.23 19.59 19.83
C CYS A 497 -11.94 19.93 21.15
N LEU A 498 -11.21 19.87 22.26
CA LEU A 498 -11.72 20.23 23.58
C LEU A 498 -11.99 21.74 23.65
N ASP A 499 -11.09 22.57 23.12
CA ASP A 499 -11.28 24.03 23.06
C ASP A 499 -12.55 24.41 22.28
N VAL A 500 -12.82 23.72 21.16
CA VAL A 500 -14.06 23.90 20.38
C VAL A 500 -15.30 23.49 21.20
N VAL A 501 -15.24 22.38 21.93
CA VAL A 501 -16.34 21.92 22.81
C VAL A 501 -16.59 22.91 23.95
N GLU A 502 -15.54 23.39 24.62
CA GLU A 502 -15.66 24.38 25.69
C GLU A 502 -16.27 25.68 25.17
N ALA A 503 -15.79 26.14 24.01
CA ALA A 503 -16.33 27.33 23.36
C ALA A 503 -17.81 27.16 23.00
N LEU A 504 -18.22 26.02 22.41
CA LEU A 504 -19.63 25.74 22.10
C LEU A 504 -20.52 25.73 23.35
N LEU A 505 -20.05 25.14 24.45
CA LEU A 505 -20.78 25.10 25.72
C LEU A 505 -20.95 26.49 26.34
N ALA A 506 -20.01 27.40 26.10
CA ALA A 506 -20.09 28.77 26.61
C ALA A 506 -21.22 29.59 25.96
N PHE A 507 -21.71 29.21 24.77
CA PHE A 507 -22.84 29.89 24.10
C PHE A 507 -24.19 29.64 24.78
N ASN A 508 -24.34 28.55 25.56
CA ASN A 508 -25.55 28.24 26.33
C ASN A 508 -26.84 28.17 25.48
N ALA A 509 -26.74 27.68 24.23
CA ALA A 509 -27.86 27.32 23.36
C ALA A 509 -28.03 25.80 23.34
N ASP A 510 -29.27 25.30 23.32
CA ASP A 510 -29.54 23.86 23.40
C ASP A 510 -28.94 23.11 22.20
N GLU A 511 -29.02 23.68 20.99
CA GLU A 511 -28.47 23.14 19.76
C GLU A 511 -26.94 23.07 19.81
N ALA A 512 -26.28 24.14 20.26
CA ALA A 512 -24.83 24.17 20.44
C ALA A 512 -24.36 23.14 21.48
N SER A 513 -25.11 22.95 22.57
CA SER A 513 -24.83 21.93 23.57
C SER A 513 -25.03 20.50 23.06
N ILE A 514 -26.05 20.24 22.23
CA ILE A 514 -26.23 18.94 21.56
C ILE A 514 -25.07 18.67 20.61
N PHE A 515 -24.65 19.69 19.87
CA PHE A 515 -23.51 19.62 18.97
C PHE A 515 -22.22 19.31 19.74
N ALA A 516 -21.93 20.07 20.81
CA ALA A 516 -20.79 19.86 21.71
C ALA A 516 -20.76 18.45 22.32
N ALA A 517 -21.92 17.93 22.74
CA ALA A 517 -22.02 16.57 23.28
C ALA A 517 -21.64 15.50 22.25
N ASN A 518 -22.13 15.63 21.01
CA ASN A 518 -21.78 14.71 19.93
C ASN A 518 -20.30 14.81 19.54
N PHE A 519 -19.77 16.03 19.50
CA PHE A 519 -18.36 16.28 19.19
C PHE A 519 -17.43 15.67 20.25
N LEU A 520 -17.77 15.81 21.54
CA LEU A 520 -17.04 15.19 22.64
C LEU A 520 -17.12 13.66 22.58
N ARG A 521 -18.27 13.10 22.16
CA ARG A 521 -18.46 11.65 21.97
C ARG A 521 -17.50 11.05 20.95
N LEU A 522 -17.16 11.79 19.90
CA LEU A 522 -16.22 11.37 18.86
C LEU A 522 -14.74 11.43 19.33
N ASN A 523 -14.48 12.16 20.42
CA ASN A 523 -13.17 12.27 21.07
C ASN A 523 -13.00 11.31 22.27
N ALA A 524 -13.90 10.34 22.45
CA ALA A 524 -13.90 9.42 23.58
C ALA A 524 -12.78 8.35 23.56
N GLY A 525 -11.64 8.62 22.95
CA GLY A 525 -10.48 7.71 22.94
C GLY A 525 -9.44 7.96 24.04
N LEU A 526 -9.47 9.11 24.72
CA LEU A 526 -8.41 9.52 25.64
C LEU A 526 -8.97 10.32 26.83
N PRO A 527 -9.26 9.68 27.97
CA PRO A 527 -9.80 10.36 29.14
C PRO A 527 -8.68 11.18 29.80
N ASN A 528 -8.83 12.49 29.80
CA ASN A 528 -8.03 13.41 30.59
C ASN A 528 -8.94 14.23 31.53
N GLU A 529 -8.35 14.98 32.44
CA GLU A 529 -9.08 15.79 33.42
C GLU A 529 -10.04 16.79 32.76
N GLU A 530 -9.64 17.37 31.63
CA GLU A 530 -10.45 18.31 30.84
C GLU A 530 -11.66 17.63 30.20
N PHE A 531 -11.50 16.43 29.66
CA PHE A 531 -12.59 15.61 29.14
C PHE A 531 -13.60 15.30 30.25
N SER A 532 -13.13 14.88 31.42
CA SER A 532 -14.00 14.62 32.58
C SER A 532 -14.73 15.89 33.04
N LYS A 533 -14.05 17.05 33.03
CA LYS A 533 -14.67 18.36 33.30
C LYS A 533 -15.82 18.62 32.33
N MET A 534 -15.62 18.43 31.03
CA MET A 534 -16.66 18.67 30.01
C MET A 534 -17.84 17.69 30.13
N VAL A 535 -17.58 16.41 30.37
CA VAL A 535 -18.65 15.41 30.59
C VAL A 535 -19.51 15.80 31.80
N ASN A 536 -18.90 16.31 32.88
CA ASN A 536 -19.65 16.79 34.04
C ASN A 536 -20.50 18.04 33.75
N VAL A 537 -20.02 18.96 32.89
CA VAL A 537 -20.84 20.10 32.43
C VAL A 537 -22.06 19.59 31.66
N LEU A 538 -21.86 18.69 30.69
CA LEU A 538 -22.93 18.11 29.87
C LEU A 538 -23.95 17.31 30.69
N LYS A 539 -23.50 16.58 31.71
CA LYS A 539 -24.36 15.81 32.62
C LYS A 539 -25.37 16.67 33.36
N ASN A 540 -24.99 17.90 33.70
CA ASN A 540 -25.83 18.86 34.42
C ASN A 540 -26.66 19.75 33.48
N HIS A 541 -26.62 19.50 32.17
CA HIS A 541 -27.37 20.26 31.17
C HIS A 541 -28.88 19.98 31.26
N ARG A 542 -29.71 20.94 30.84
CA ARG A 542 -31.19 20.81 30.93
C ARG A 542 -31.77 19.94 29.81
N HIS A 543 -31.15 19.97 28.63
CA HIS A 543 -31.63 19.25 27.46
C HIS A 543 -31.42 17.72 27.57
N PRO A 544 -32.46 16.87 27.45
CA PRO A 544 -32.36 15.42 27.65
C PRO A 544 -31.37 14.70 26.71
N THR A 545 -31.26 15.15 25.46
CA THR A 545 -30.29 14.56 24.51
C THR A 545 -28.85 14.76 24.97
N VAL A 546 -28.53 15.93 25.53
CA VAL A 546 -27.20 16.27 26.02
C VAL A 546 -26.83 15.39 27.21
N THR A 547 -27.74 15.27 28.18
CA THR A 547 -27.52 14.43 29.36
C THR A 547 -27.42 12.96 29.01
N SER A 548 -28.24 12.47 28.07
CA SER A 548 -28.18 11.11 27.56
C SER A 548 -26.81 10.78 26.95
N ILE A 549 -26.27 11.66 26.08
CA ILE A 549 -24.94 11.48 25.50
C ILE A 549 -23.85 11.51 26.59
N ALA A 550 -23.95 12.43 27.56
CA ALA A 550 -23.02 12.49 28.69
C ALA A 550 -23.01 11.19 29.53
N HIS A 551 -24.17 10.58 29.75
CA HIS A 551 -24.27 9.29 30.42
C HIS A 551 -23.60 8.16 29.63
N VAL A 552 -23.78 8.11 28.31
CA VAL A 552 -23.08 7.14 27.45
C VAL A 552 -21.56 7.33 27.53
N LEU A 553 -21.10 8.58 27.54
CA LEU A 553 -19.67 8.90 27.67
C LEU A 553 -19.10 8.43 29.02
N MET A 554 -19.84 8.58 30.11
CA MET A 554 -19.42 8.07 31.43
C MET A 554 -19.38 6.55 31.54
N HIS A 555 -20.11 5.80 30.69
CA HIS A 555 -20.11 4.33 30.75
C HIS A 555 -18.99 3.69 29.91
N ARG A 556 -18.39 4.45 28.98
CA ARG A 556 -17.26 3.99 28.17
C ARG A 556 -15.93 4.07 28.91
N TYR A 557 -15.92 4.71 30.09
CA TYR A 557 -14.78 4.92 30.98
C TYR A 557 -15.15 4.50 32.40
#